data_AF-A0A1Y1L9E8-F1
#
_entry.id   AF-A0A1Y1L9E8-F1
#
_cell.length_a   1.000
_cell.length_b   1.000
_cell.length_c   1.000
_cell.angle_alpha   90.00
_cell.angle_beta   90.00
_cell.angle_gamma   90.00
#
_symmetry.space_group_name_H-M   'P 1'
#
loop_
_entity.id
_entity.type
_entity.pdbx_description
1 polymer ?
#
loop_
_entity_poly.entity_id
_entity_poly.type
_entity_poly.pdbx_seq_one_letter_code
_entity_poly.pdbx_strand_id
1 'polypeptide(L)'
;KLKDIAKLEKFIRSPGDLKFDLDTAIVMCRQGGYYEQAAYLAKRHGETELVADILIEDSKSYGEALGYIWRQDPEVAYPCMQKYARVLIENCPKEATKLFIDYYTGKYRPRKSTVAIPGETSSTGGLTSG
;
A
#
# COMPACT_ATOMS: atom_id res chain seq x y z
N LYS A 1 -22.18 -4.72 -11.33
CA LYS A 1 -20.84 -4.11 -11.14
C LYS A 1 -20.77 -3.22 -9.89
N LEU A 2 -21.40 -2.03 -9.83
CA LEU A 2 -21.23 -1.15 -8.65
C LEU A 2 -21.79 -1.72 -7.33
N LYS A 3 -22.92 -2.45 -7.39
CA LYS A 3 -23.51 -3.13 -6.22
C LYS A 3 -22.58 -4.23 -5.65
N ASP A 4 -21.82 -4.89 -6.52
CA ASP A 4 -20.91 -5.97 -6.15
C ASP A 4 -19.66 -5.42 -5.45
N ILE A 5 -19.17 -4.26 -5.91
CA ILE A 5 -18.05 -3.52 -5.30
C ILE A 5 -18.40 -3.09 -3.88
N ALA A 6 -19.57 -2.46 -3.67
CA ALA A 6 -19.97 -2.01 -2.33
C ALA A 6 -20.16 -3.16 -1.33
N LYS A 7 -20.61 -4.33 -1.80
CA LYS A 7 -20.75 -5.53 -0.95
C LYS A 7 -19.38 -6.12 -0.61
N LEU A 8 -18.47 -6.14 -1.58
CA LEU A 8 -17.09 -6.60 -1.41
C LEU A 8 -16.30 -5.68 -0.46
N GLU A 9 -16.42 -4.36 -0.61
CA GLU A 9 -15.78 -3.41 0.30
C GLU A 9 -16.26 -3.57 1.74
N LYS A 10 -17.58 -3.74 1.94
CA LYS A 10 -18.14 -4.01 3.27
C LYS A 10 -17.59 -5.31 3.85
N PHE A 11 -17.44 -6.35 3.02
CA PHE A 11 -16.89 -7.63 3.46
C PHE A 11 -15.43 -7.52 3.87
N ILE A 12 -14.59 -6.85 3.06
CA ILE A 12 -13.16 -6.70 3.28
C ILE A 12 -12.84 -5.77 4.47
N ARG A 13 -13.67 -4.73 4.68
CA ARG A 13 -13.46 -3.72 5.74
C ARG A 13 -14.18 -4.04 7.05
N SER A 14 -14.95 -5.13 7.12
CA SER A 14 -15.65 -5.49 8.35
C SER A 14 -14.66 -5.91 9.45
N PRO A 15 -14.71 -5.31 10.65
CA PRO A 15 -13.87 -5.70 11.78
C PRO A 15 -14.38 -7.04 12.33
N GLY A 16 -13.70 -8.11 11.94
CA GLY A 16 -13.90 -9.47 12.46
C GLY A 16 -12.76 -10.34 11.97
N ASP A 17 -12.51 -11.47 12.64
CA ASP A 17 -11.54 -12.48 12.20
C ASP A 17 -11.94 -12.96 10.79
N LEU A 18 -11.36 -12.34 9.78
CA LEU A 18 -11.51 -12.72 8.39
C LEU A 18 -10.81 -14.06 8.22
N LYS A 19 -11.53 -15.15 8.50
CA LYS A 19 -11.08 -16.53 8.30
C LYS A 19 -11.03 -16.95 6.82
N PHE A 20 -10.83 -16.02 5.90
CA PHE A 20 -10.58 -16.38 4.51
C PHE A 20 -9.09 -16.33 4.23
N ASP A 21 -8.66 -17.23 3.36
CA ASP A 21 -7.31 -17.21 2.82
C ASP A 21 -7.11 -15.89 2.04
N LEU A 22 -6.26 -15.04 2.58
CA LEU A 22 -6.07 -13.68 2.10
C LEU A 22 -5.34 -13.65 0.76
N ASP A 23 -4.45 -14.60 0.52
CA ASP A 23 -3.77 -14.77 -0.76
C ASP A 23 -4.81 -15.13 -1.83
N THR A 24 -5.70 -16.07 -1.51
CA THR A 24 -6.82 -16.43 -2.39
C THR A 24 -7.74 -15.22 -2.62
N ALA A 25 -8.04 -14.42 -1.60
CA ALA A 25 -8.86 -13.22 -1.75
C ALA A 25 -8.21 -12.15 -2.63
N ILE A 26 -6.90 -11.91 -2.50
CA ILE A 26 -6.15 -10.99 -3.35
C ILE A 26 -6.18 -11.49 -4.80
N VAL A 27 -5.89 -12.78 -5.03
CA VAL A 27 -5.91 -13.38 -6.38
C VAL A 27 -7.29 -13.23 -7.02
N MET A 28 -8.36 -13.53 -6.30
CA MET A 28 -9.73 -13.35 -6.78
C MET A 28 -10.05 -11.88 -7.08
N CYS A 29 -9.59 -10.95 -6.23
CA CYS A 29 -9.77 -9.51 -6.48
C CYS A 29 -9.04 -9.08 -7.75
N ARG A 30 -7.79 -9.51 -7.96
CA ARG A 30 -7.01 -9.20 -9.18
C ARG A 30 -7.68 -9.76 -10.43
N GLN A 31 -8.07 -11.03 -10.43
CA GLN A 31 -8.77 -11.67 -11.56
C GLN A 31 -10.12 -11.01 -11.88
N GLY A 32 -10.82 -10.53 -10.85
CA GLY A 32 -12.07 -9.79 -11.00
C GLY A 32 -11.92 -8.32 -11.42
N GLY A 33 -10.69 -7.81 -11.54
CA GLY A 33 -10.42 -6.41 -11.84
C GLY A 33 -10.64 -5.46 -10.65
N TYR A 34 -10.73 -5.98 -9.44
CA TYR A 34 -10.90 -5.24 -8.18
C TYR A 34 -9.54 -4.87 -7.58
N TYR A 35 -8.72 -4.13 -8.35
CA TYR A 35 -7.32 -3.86 -7.99
C TYR A 35 -7.17 -3.00 -6.73
N GLU A 36 -8.08 -2.06 -6.49
CA GLU A 36 -8.05 -1.23 -5.28
C GLU A 36 -8.26 -2.08 -4.02
N GLN A 37 -9.19 -3.03 -4.08
CA GLN A 37 -9.48 -3.98 -3.00
C GLN A 37 -8.32 -4.95 -2.79
N ALA A 38 -7.72 -5.45 -3.87
CA ALA A 38 -6.53 -6.29 -3.82
C ALA A 38 -5.35 -5.55 -3.16
N ALA A 39 -5.09 -4.31 -3.57
CA ALA A 39 -4.04 -3.49 -2.98
C ALA A 39 -4.32 -3.17 -1.51
N TYR A 40 -5.59 -2.93 -1.13
CA TYR A 40 -5.98 -2.72 0.26
C TYR A 40 -5.69 -3.94 1.14
N LEU A 41 -6.05 -5.13 0.67
CA LEU A 41 -5.75 -6.39 1.38
C LEU A 41 -4.25 -6.60 1.53
N ALA A 42 -3.48 -6.46 0.45
CA ALA A 42 -2.02 -6.61 0.48
C ALA A 42 -1.34 -5.59 1.44
N LYS A 43 -1.81 -4.33 1.45
CA LYS A 43 -1.30 -3.28 2.37
C LYS A 43 -1.50 -3.65 3.83
N ARG A 44 -2.64 -4.24 4.20
CA ARG A 44 -2.92 -4.63 5.59
C ARG A 44 -2.02 -5.75 6.09
N HIS A 45 -1.43 -6.53 5.18
CA HIS A 45 -0.55 -7.65 5.51
C HIS A 45 0.93 -7.31 5.40
N GLY A 46 1.27 -6.08 4.99
CA GLY A 46 2.67 -5.65 4.87
C GLY A 46 3.40 -6.18 3.64
N GLU A 47 2.68 -6.80 2.70
CA GLU A 47 3.22 -7.37 1.46
C GLU A 47 3.60 -6.27 0.46
N THR A 48 4.70 -5.57 0.72
CA THR A 48 5.07 -4.33 0.00
C THR A 48 5.28 -4.56 -1.50
N GLU A 49 5.97 -5.64 -1.87
CA GLU A 49 6.21 -5.99 -3.27
C GLU A 49 4.88 -6.25 -3.99
N LEU A 50 4.00 -7.06 -3.39
CA LEU A 50 2.68 -7.35 -3.96
C LEU A 50 1.83 -6.10 -4.13
N VAL A 51 1.89 -5.16 -3.19
CA VAL A 51 1.21 -3.85 -3.33
C VAL A 51 1.76 -3.07 -4.53
N ALA A 52 3.08 -3.04 -4.71
CA ALA A 52 3.71 -2.39 -5.86
C ALA A 52 3.31 -3.06 -7.18
N ASP A 53 3.32 -4.41 -7.22
CA ASP A 53 2.89 -5.20 -8.38
C ASP A 53 1.45 -4.86 -8.79
N ILE A 54 0.52 -4.88 -7.83
CA ILE A 54 -0.89 -4.57 -8.09
C ILE A 54 -1.05 -3.12 -8.59
N LEU A 55 -0.41 -2.16 -7.92
CA LEU A 55 -0.57 -0.74 -8.27
C LEU A 55 0.10 -0.38 -9.60
N ILE A 56 1.21 -1.00 -9.96
CA ILE A 56 1.98 -0.64 -11.16
C ILE A 56 1.53 -1.46 -12.37
N GLU A 57 1.40 -2.78 -12.22
CA GLU A 57 1.15 -3.69 -13.35
C GLU A 57 -0.35 -3.81 -13.66
N ASP A 58 -1.18 -3.95 -12.62
CA ASP A 58 -2.61 -4.18 -12.83
C ASP A 58 -3.39 -2.86 -12.97
N SER A 59 -3.25 -1.95 -12.00
CA SER A 59 -4.06 -0.72 -11.95
C SER A 59 -3.40 0.49 -12.61
N LYS A 60 -2.09 0.43 -12.90
CA LYS A 60 -1.29 1.54 -13.46
C LYS A 60 -1.38 2.83 -12.63
N SER A 61 -1.60 2.71 -11.33
CA SER A 61 -1.67 3.79 -10.35
C SER A 61 -0.26 4.18 -9.86
N TYR A 62 0.59 4.67 -10.77
CA TYR A 62 2.01 4.91 -10.50
C TYR A 62 2.28 5.90 -9.36
N GLY A 63 1.49 6.98 -9.27
CA GLY A 63 1.64 7.96 -8.20
C GLY A 63 1.33 7.39 -6.82
N GLU A 64 0.33 6.49 -6.75
CA GLU A 64 0.00 5.79 -5.51
C GLU A 64 1.08 4.78 -5.14
N ALA A 65 1.58 4.01 -6.12
CA ALA A 65 2.68 3.07 -5.93
C ALA A 65 3.93 3.78 -5.41
N LEU A 66 4.34 4.87 -6.06
CA LEU A 66 5.49 5.68 -5.64
C LEU A 66 5.29 6.23 -4.22
N GLY A 67 4.11 6.76 -3.94
CA GLY A 67 3.77 7.27 -2.60
C GLY A 67 3.81 6.17 -1.55
N TYR A 68 3.39 4.94 -1.88
CA TYR A 68 3.45 3.81 -0.98
C TYR A 68 4.87 3.32 -0.73
N ILE A 69 5.69 3.18 -1.77
CA ILE A 69 7.11 2.81 -1.67
C ILE A 69 7.89 3.84 -0.84
N TRP A 70 7.62 5.13 -1.02
CA TRP A 70 8.26 6.20 -0.24
C TRP A 70 7.84 6.24 1.24
N ARG A 71 6.82 5.50 1.65
CA ARG A 71 6.45 5.37 3.07
C ARG A 71 7.16 4.23 3.78
N GLN A 72 7.80 3.33 3.03
CA GLN A 72 8.48 2.17 3.60
C GLN A 72 9.85 2.53 4.12
N ASP A 73 10.39 1.67 4.99
CA ASP A 73 11.79 1.77 5.40
C ASP A 73 12.73 1.52 4.19
N PRO A 74 13.95 2.10 4.19
CA PRO A 74 14.85 2.03 3.04
C PRO A 74 15.10 0.62 2.51
N GLU A 75 15.22 -0.37 3.40
CA GLU A 75 15.48 -1.77 3.08
C GLU A 75 14.27 -2.43 2.40
N VAL A 76 13.06 -2.04 2.82
CA VAL A 76 11.79 -2.55 2.28
C VAL A 76 11.42 -1.85 0.97
N ALA A 77 11.78 -0.57 0.83
CA ALA A 77 11.55 0.19 -0.40
C ALA A 77 12.45 -0.28 -1.56
N TYR A 78 13.67 -0.75 -1.25
CA TYR A 78 14.70 -1.02 -2.25
C TYR A 78 14.31 -2.03 -3.34
N PRO A 79 13.76 -3.23 -3.03
CA PRO A 79 13.39 -4.19 -4.06
C PRO A 79 12.37 -3.60 -5.05
N CYS A 80 11.35 -2.90 -4.55
CA CYS A 80 10.36 -2.22 -5.38
C CYS A 80 10.97 -1.10 -6.22
N MET A 81 11.83 -0.28 -5.61
CA MET A 81 12.54 0.80 -6.30
C MET A 81 13.41 0.25 -7.43
N GLN A 82 14.14 -0.84 -7.20
CA GLN A 82 14.98 -1.48 -8.20
C GLN A 82 14.15 -2.10 -9.32
N LYS A 83 13.10 -2.86 -8.99
CA LYS A 83 12.21 -3.52 -9.95
C LYS A 83 11.49 -2.51 -10.86
N TYR A 84 11.00 -1.41 -10.29
CA TYR A 84 10.11 -0.48 -10.98
C TYR A 84 10.73 0.88 -11.33
N ALA A 85 12.04 1.06 -11.15
CA ALA A 85 12.72 2.35 -11.39
C ALA A 85 12.34 3.00 -12.72
N ARG A 86 12.44 2.24 -13.81
CA ARG A 86 12.15 2.74 -15.16
C ARG A 86 10.71 3.22 -15.28
N VAL A 87 9.75 2.39 -14.89
CA VAL A 87 8.31 2.69 -15.00
C VAL A 87 7.93 3.90 -14.14
N LEU A 88 8.49 4.01 -12.93
CA LEU A 88 8.25 5.13 -12.04
C LEU A 88 8.84 6.44 -12.56
N ILE A 89 10.03 6.41 -13.17
CA ILE A 89 10.65 7.60 -13.78
C ILE A 89 9.89 8.03 -15.04
N GLU A 90 9.45 7.07 -15.86
CA GLU A 90 8.68 7.36 -17.08
C GLU A 90 7.32 8.00 -16.77
N ASN A 91 6.63 7.55 -15.72
CA ASN A 91 5.27 7.99 -15.41
C ASN A 91 5.18 9.07 -14.31
N CYS A 92 6.17 9.16 -13.42
CA CYS A 92 6.23 10.13 -12.31
C CYS A 92 7.64 10.75 -12.22
N PRO A 93 8.15 11.39 -13.28
CA PRO A 93 9.56 11.75 -13.41
C PRO A 93 10.08 12.63 -12.29
N LYS A 94 9.31 13.64 -11.86
CA LYS A 94 9.75 14.60 -10.83
C LYS A 94 9.86 13.94 -9.46
N GLU A 95 8.80 13.25 -9.05
CA GLU A 95 8.68 12.64 -7.74
C GLU A 95 9.60 11.42 -7.63
N ALA A 96 9.67 10.59 -8.68
CA ALA A 96 10.53 9.41 -8.70
C ALA A 96 12.00 9.82 -8.68
N THR A 97 12.41 10.79 -9.52
CA THR A 97 13.80 11.29 -9.50
C THR A 97 14.18 11.82 -8.12
N LYS A 98 13.29 12.57 -7.47
CA LYS A 98 13.54 13.04 -6.10
C LYS A 98 13.72 11.87 -5.13
N LEU A 99 12.83 10.88 -5.17
CA LEU A 99 12.93 9.67 -4.36
C LEU A 99 14.29 8.97 -4.53
N PHE A 100 14.72 8.75 -5.78
CA PHE A 100 15.98 8.08 -6.09
C PHE A 100 17.19 8.89 -5.65
N ILE A 101 17.20 10.21 -5.86
CA ILE A 101 18.27 11.09 -5.37
C ILE A 101 18.35 11.00 -3.84
N ASP A 102 17.22 11.14 -3.15
CA ASP A 102 17.20 11.10 -1.70
C ASP A 102 17.70 9.73 -1.18
N TYR A 103 17.30 8.63 -1.84
CA TYR A 103 17.77 7.27 -1.55
C TYR A 103 19.29 7.11 -1.70
N TYR A 104 19.83 7.35 -2.90
CA TYR A 104 21.23 7.08 -3.19
C TYR A 104 22.21 8.11 -2.58
N THR A 105 21.71 9.24 -2.09
CA THR A 105 22.54 10.23 -1.38
C THR A 105 22.43 10.13 0.14
N GLY A 106 21.74 9.11 0.68
CA GLY A 106 21.58 8.91 2.13
C GLY A 106 20.64 9.91 2.81
N LYS A 107 19.87 10.67 2.03
CA LYS A 107 18.89 11.68 2.51
C LYS A 107 17.47 11.13 2.61
N TYR A 108 17.28 9.86 2.30
CA TYR A 108 15.96 9.21 2.33
C TYR A 108 15.33 9.31 3.70
N ARG A 109 14.07 9.70 3.69
CA ARG A 109 13.20 9.72 4.86
C ARG A 109 11.85 9.14 4.43
N PRO A 110 11.40 8.04 5.05
CA PRO A 110 10.05 7.55 4.83
C PRO A 110 9.04 8.69 5.07
N ARG A 111 8.12 8.88 4.14
CA ARG A 111 7.04 9.86 4.33
C ARG A 111 6.14 9.36 5.45
N LYS A 112 5.87 10.19 6.45
CA LYS A 112 4.85 9.86 7.46
C LYS A 112 3.48 9.90 6.80
N SER A 113 2.80 8.77 6.77
CA SER A 113 1.40 8.68 6.34
C SER A 113 0.50 9.27 7.42
N THR A 114 -0.27 10.31 7.12
CA THR A 114 -1.39 10.75 7.97
C THR A 114 -2.69 10.00 7.63
N VAL A 115 -2.60 8.83 7.00
CA VAL A 115 -3.79 8.01 6.71
C VAL A 115 -4.31 7.47 8.03
N ALA A 116 -5.27 8.20 8.62
CA ALA A 116 -6.15 7.68 9.64
C ALA A 116 -6.80 6.42 9.07
N ILE A 117 -6.38 5.26 9.57
CA ILE A 117 -7.17 4.04 9.43
C ILE A 117 -8.42 4.29 10.28
N PRO A 118 -9.63 4.38 9.70
CA PRO A 118 -10.84 4.52 10.51
C PRO A 118 -11.05 3.18 11.23
N GLY A 119 -10.61 3.08 12.48
CA GLY A 119 -10.79 1.87 13.30
C GLY A 119 -9.73 1.59 14.36
N GLU A 120 -8.53 2.18 14.30
CA GLU A 120 -7.54 1.99 15.37
C GLU A 120 -7.75 3.05 16.46
N THR A 121 -8.50 2.67 17.50
CA THR A 121 -8.51 3.40 18.76
C THR A 121 -7.09 3.36 19.32
N SER A 122 -6.39 4.49 19.18
CA SER A 122 -5.17 4.77 19.92
C SER A 122 -5.51 4.77 21.40
N SER A 123 -5.39 3.59 22.02
CA SER A 123 -5.45 3.42 23.47
C SER A 123 -4.15 3.96 24.04
N THR A 124 -4.02 5.28 24.10
CA THR A 124 -2.99 5.93 24.91
C THR A 124 -3.35 5.73 26.38
N GLY A 125 -2.74 4.71 26.97
CA GLY A 125 -2.66 4.56 28.41
C GLY A 125 -1.82 5.67 29.05
N GLY A 126 -2.18 6.00 30.28
CA GLY A 126 -1.51 6.96 31.17
C GLY A 126 -2.52 7.90 31.82
N LEU A 127 -2.62 8.10 33.14
CA LEU A 127 -1.66 7.95 34.23
C LEU A 127 -2.42 7.62 35.52
N THR A 128 -1.78 6.85 36.40
CA THR A 128 -2.14 6.74 37.82
C THR A 128 -1.66 7.99 38.58
N SER A 129 -2.49 8.60 39.40
CA SER A 129 -2.11 9.25 40.68
C SER A 129 -3.37 9.68 41.42
N GLY A 130 -3.50 9.17 42.65
CA GLY A 130 -4.56 9.46 43.60
C GLY A 130 -4.44 8.51 44.78
#